data_AF-A0A6A7BP84-F1
#
_entry.id   AF-A0A6A7BP84-F1
#
_cell.length_a   1.000
_cell.length_b   1.000
_cell.length_c   1.000
_cell.angle_alpha   90.00
_cell.angle_beta   90.00
_cell.angle_gamma   90.00
#
_symmetry.space_group_name_H-M   'P 1'
#
loop_
_entity.id
_entity.type
_entity.pdbx_description
1 polymer ?
#
loop_
_entity_poly.entity_id
_entity_poly.type
_entity_poly.pdbx_seq_one_letter_code
_entity_poly.pdbx_strand_id
1 'polypeptide(L)'
;MPYFVDIGGTPANEPCAQLGQTPNFDVLNELEVLAYKYAIIARYGSPPAGCRLTGLSNRHDFGRYVSLVLHVENELDEAVSAYAEAVEEGLGTWLEAGFRAPVEYDDATATIVQSDPLEILVSAFHVTRPSPDGSFPIADFETLHRNLAAAFPDEAAVASARLTEAATA
;
A
#
# COMPACT_ATOMS: atom_id res chain seq x y z
N MET A 1 26.00 -0.25 5.42
CA MET A 1 25.65 -1.55 6.06
C MET A 1 24.18 -1.78 5.81
N PRO A 2 23.67 -3.02 5.74
CA PRO A 2 22.24 -3.22 5.57
C PRO A 2 21.46 -2.78 6.83
N TYR A 3 20.32 -2.15 6.64
CA TYR A 3 19.43 -1.71 7.73
C TYR A 3 17.96 -1.74 7.29
N PHE A 4 17.06 -1.51 8.25
CA PHE A 4 15.63 -1.38 8.01
C PHE A 4 15.17 0.04 8.35
N VAL A 5 14.38 0.63 7.47
CA VAL A 5 13.53 1.78 7.79
C VAL A 5 12.15 1.24 8.13
N ASP A 6 11.67 1.48 9.35
CA ASP A 6 10.33 1.08 9.77
C ASP A 6 9.31 2.12 9.31
N ILE A 7 8.39 1.71 8.43
CA ILE A 7 7.36 2.56 7.84
C ILE A 7 6.04 2.44 8.64
N GLY A 8 5.88 1.37 9.44
CA GLY A 8 4.67 1.11 10.22
C GLY A 8 3.71 0.09 9.60
N GLY A 9 2.59 -0.19 10.29
CA GLY A 9 1.62 -1.20 9.86
C GLY A 9 0.52 -0.69 8.92
N THR A 10 0.21 0.61 9.02
CA THR A 10 -0.83 1.35 8.29
C THR A 10 -0.40 2.82 8.20
N PRO A 11 -1.09 3.67 7.41
CA PRO A 11 -0.90 5.11 7.49
C PRO A 11 -1.13 5.66 8.91
N ALA A 12 -0.40 6.71 9.27
CA ALA A 12 -0.26 7.19 10.65
C ALA A 12 -1.56 7.71 11.30
N ASN A 13 -2.50 8.23 10.50
CA ASN A 13 -3.77 8.78 10.99
C ASN A 13 -4.96 7.82 10.80
N GLU A 14 -4.70 6.56 10.44
CA GLU A 14 -5.74 5.57 10.18
C GLU A 14 -5.87 4.59 11.35
N PRO A 15 -7.09 4.12 11.66
CA PRO A 15 -7.26 2.97 12.54
C PRO A 15 -6.53 1.74 12.00
N CYS A 16 -6.02 0.90 12.89
CA CYS A 16 -5.26 -0.30 12.54
C CYS A 16 -5.56 -1.46 13.48
N ALA A 17 -5.03 -2.64 13.14
CA ALA A 17 -5.17 -3.81 13.99
C ALA A 17 -4.54 -3.52 15.36
N GLN A 18 -5.35 -3.51 16.41
CA GLN A 18 -4.88 -3.22 17.76
C GLN A 18 -4.40 -4.50 18.43
N LEU A 19 -3.15 -4.47 18.89
CA LEU A 19 -2.55 -5.57 19.65
C LEU A 19 -3.43 -5.90 20.86
N GLY A 20 -3.94 -7.14 20.89
CA GLY A 20 -4.71 -7.68 22.00
C GLY A 20 -6.18 -7.26 22.11
N GLN A 21 -6.69 -6.42 21.19
CA GLN A 21 -8.11 -6.01 21.18
C GLN A 21 -8.87 -6.54 19.98
N THR A 22 -8.18 -6.85 18.88
CA THR A 22 -8.81 -7.36 17.66
C THR A 22 -8.71 -8.89 17.57
N PRO A 23 -9.84 -9.62 17.54
CA PRO A 23 -9.83 -11.04 17.16
C PRO A 23 -9.17 -11.21 15.79
N ASN A 24 -8.35 -12.26 15.60
CA ASN A 24 -7.60 -12.51 14.36
C ASN A 24 -6.55 -11.45 13.99
N PHE A 25 -5.96 -10.77 14.98
CA PHE A 25 -4.90 -9.76 14.81
C PHE A 25 -3.86 -10.12 13.72
N ASP A 26 -3.26 -11.32 13.77
CA ASP A 26 -2.22 -11.74 12.82
C ASP A 26 -2.68 -11.61 11.35
N VAL A 27 -3.91 -12.03 11.05
CA VAL A 27 -4.47 -11.99 9.68
C VAL A 27 -4.72 -10.54 9.24
N LEU A 28 -5.27 -9.72 10.14
CA LEU A 28 -5.61 -8.33 9.82
C LEU A 28 -4.36 -7.48 9.65
N ASN A 29 -3.37 -7.65 10.51
CA ASN A 29 -2.12 -6.92 10.44
C ASN A 29 -1.30 -7.29 9.20
N GLU A 30 -1.26 -8.57 8.80
CA GLU A 30 -0.62 -8.97 7.53
C GLU A 30 -1.33 -8.38 6.31
N LEU A 31 -2.67 -8.36 6.31
CA LEU A 31 -3.48 -7.75 5.25
C LEU A 31 -3.24 -6.24 5.15
N GLU A 32 -3.22 -5.54 6.30
CA GLU A 32 -2.93 -4.11 6.38
C GLU A 32 -1.55 -3.78 5.84
N VAL A 33 -0.52 -4.52 6.25
CA VAL A 33 0.85 -4.34 5.76
C VAL A 33 0.96 -4.59 4.25
N LEU A 34 0.22 -5.59 3.72
CA LEU A 34 0.18 -5.85 2.29
C LEU A 34 -0.46 -4.68 1.52
N ALA A 35 -1.62 -4.22 1.96
CA ALA A 35 -2.29 -3.07 1.34
C ALA A 35 -1.42 -1.81 1.46
N TYR A 36 -0.74 -1.63 2.59
CA TYR A 36 0.11 -0.47 2.83
C TYR A 36 1.33 -0.46 1.92
N LYS A 37 1.91 -1.64 1.65
CA LYS A 37 2.96 -1.79 0.64
C LYS A 37 2.50 -1.32 -0.74
N TYR A 38 1.28 -1.66 -1.16
CA TYR A 38 0.75 -1.20 -2.44
C TYR A 38 0.53 0.32 -2.46
N ALA A 39 0.06 0.89 -1.36
CA ALA A 39 -0.11 2.34 -1.22
C ALA A 39 1.23 3.10 -1.28
N ILE A 40 2.27 2.60 -0.60
CA ILE A 40 3.64 3.16 -0.71
C ILE A 40 4.14 3.09 -2.16
N ILE A 41 3.94 1.97 -2.84
CA ILE A 41 4.33 1.82 -4.25
C ILE A 41 3.55 2.78 -5.16
N ALA A 42 2.25 2.98 -4.91
CA ALA A 42 1.47 3.97 -5.65
C ALA A 42 2.05 5.38 -5.47
N ARG A 43 2.36 5.77 -4.22
CA ARG A 43 2.85 7.12 -3.91
C ARG A 43 4.26 7.38 -4.41
N TYR A 44 5.19 6.43 -4.20
CA TYR A 44 6.62 6.64 -4.37
C TYR A 44 7.25 5.83 -5.51
N GLY A 45 6.48 4.94 -6.14
CA GLY A 45 6.99 4.01 -7.15
C GLY A 45 7.59 2.75 -6.54
N SER A 46 8.02 1.83 -7.42
CA SER A 46 8.70 0.60 -6.98
C SER A 46 10.07 0.92 -6.38
N PRO A 47 10.49 0.22 -5.30
CA PRO A 47 11.83 0.36 -4.75
C PRO A 47 12.89 0.13 -5.83
N PRO A 48 13.94 0.97 -5.92
CA PRO A 48 15.06 0.72 -6.83
C PRO A 48 15.85 -0.52 -6.42
N ALA A 49 16.69 -1.03 -7.33
CA ALA A 49 17.61 -2.12 -7.03
C ALA A 49 18.54 -1.71 -5.86
N GLY A 50 18.69 -2.59 -4.87
CA GLY A 50 19.45 -2.29 -3.64
C GLY A 50 18.59 -1.96 -2.43
N CYS A 51 17.26 -1.89 -2.58
CA CYS A 51 16.32 -1.96 -1.46
C CYS A 51 15.03 -2.71 -1.84
N ARG A 52 14.22 -3.09 -0.84
CA ARG A 52 12.90 -3.70 -1.06
C ARG A 52 11.93 -3.46 0.09
N LEU A 53 10.65 -3.38 -0.23
CA LEU A 53 9.57 -3.34 0.75
C LEU A 53 9.16 -4.75 1.18
N THR A 54 9.16 -5.00 2.49
CA THR A 54 8.82 -6.30 3.08
C THR A 54 8.12 -6.12 4.43
N GLY A 55 7.32 -7.11 4.84
CA GLY A 55 6.79 -7.17 6.20
C GLY A 55 7.86 -7.73 7.14
N LEU A 56 8.17 -7.00 8.22
CA LEU A 56 9.07 -7.46 9.27
C LEU A 56 8.26 -7.91 10.48
N SER A 57 8.43 -9.17 10.87
CA SER A 57 7.79 -9.70 12.06
C SER A 57 8.55 -9.32 13.33
N ASN A 58 7.90 -8.56 14.18
CA ASN A 58 8.39 -8.08 15.46
C ASN A 58 7.77 -8.89 16.60
N ARG A 59 8.61 -9.41 17.50
CA ARG A 59 8.16 -10.07 18.74
C ARG A 59 8.15 -9.07 19.88
N HIS A 60 7.02 -8.98 20.57
CA HIS A 60 6.83 -8.16 21.76
C HIS A 60 6.24 -9.02 22.90
N ASP A 61 6.19 -8.47 24.11
CA ASP A 61 5.57 -9.13 25.27
C ASP A 61 4.04 -9.34 25.11
N PHE A 62 3.36 -8.54 24.29
CA PHE A 62 1.93 -8.67 23.98
C PHE A 62 1.61 -9.57 22.78
N GLY A 63 2.63 -10.20 22.17
CA GLY A 63 2.47 -11.05 21.00
C GLY A 63 3.40 -10.66 19.86
N ARG A 64 3.01 -11.03 18.65
CA ARG A 64 3.78 -10.79 17.44
C ARG A 64 3.02 -9.81 16.58
N TYR A 65 3.71 -8.85 15.97
CA TYR A 65 3.15 -7.95 14.98
C TYR A 65 4.07 -7.86 13.76
N VAL A 66 3.55 -7.30 12.67
CA VAL A 66 4.24 -7.09 11.42
C VAL A 66 4.16 -5.59 11.11
N SER A 67 5.30 -4.99 10.78
CA SER A 67 5.35 -3.66 10.19
C SER A 67 5.87 -3.74 8.76
N LEU A 68 5.44 -2.81 7.92
CA LEU A 68 6.08 -2.59 6.63
C LEU A 68 7.44 -1.94 6.88
N VAL A 69 8.48 -2.52 6.28
CA VAL A 69 9.83 -1.95 6.33
C VAL A 69 10.42 -1.83 4.94
N LEU A 70 11.28 -0.82 4.75
CA LEU A 70 12.23 -0.81 3.65
C LEU A 70 13.52 -1.50 4.11
N HIS A 71 13.86 -2.63 3.51
CA HIS A 71 15.17 -3.24 3.69
C HIS A 71 16.16 -2.60 2.73
N VAL A 72 17.15 -1.88 3.27
CA VAL A 72 18.20 -1.21 2.51
C VAL A 72 19.45 -2.09 2.51
N GLU A 73 19.94 -2.46 1.33
CA GLU A 73 21.15 -3.28 1.16
C GLU A 73 22.36 -2.45 0.76
N ASN A 74 22.15 -1.37 0.01
CA ASN A 74 23.21 -0.48 -0.48
C ASN A 74 22.82 1.01 -0.34
N GLU A 75 23.01 1.57 0.85
CA GLU A 75 22.77 2.99 1.14
C GLU A 75 23.66 3.97 0.35
N LEU A 76 24.79 3.50 -0.18
CA LEU A 76 25.70 4.36 -0.96
C LEU A 76 25.16 4.66 -2.36
N ASP A 77 24.12 3.95 -2.81
CA ASP A 77 23.39 4.27 -4.03
C ASP A 77 22.44 5.44 -3.77
N GLU A 78 22.62 6.52 -4.55
CA GLU A 78 21.84 7.75 -4.40
C GLU A 78 20.33 7.52 -4.60
N ALA A 79 19.93 6.62 -5.50
CA ALA A 79 18.52 6.30 -5.71
C ALA A 79 17.95 5.52 -4.51
N VAL A 80 18.73 4.65 -3.90
CA VAL A 80 18.33 3.92 -2.68
C VAL A 80 18.20 4.87 -1.50
N SER A 81 19.18 5.77 -1.30
CA SER A 81 19.14 6.78 -0.24
C SER A 81 17.93 7.71 -0.40
N ALA A 82 17.69 8.22 -1.62
CA ALA A 82 16.55 9.09 -1.90
C ALA A 82 15.21 8.38 -1.70
N TYR A 83 15.12 7.10 -2.09
CA TYR A 83 13.90 6.32 -1.85
C TYR A 83 13.68 6.07 -0.35
N ALA A 84 14.74 5.78 0.40
CA ALA A 84 14.65 5.59 1.86
C ALA A 84 14.16 6.85 2.57
N GLU A 85 14.69 8.03 2.22
CA GLU A 85 14.23 9.32 2.74
C GLU A 85 12.77 9.61 2.37
N ALA A 86 12.38 9.30 1.12
CA ALA A 86 11.02 9.57 0.64
C ALA A 86 9.93 8.76 1.38
N VAL A 87 10.24 7.52 1.80
CA VAL A 87 9.26 6.62 2.44
C VAL A 87 9.33 6.59 3.96
N GLU A 88 10.33 7.24 4.57
CA GLU A 88 10.61 7.15 6.01
C GLU A 88 9.40 7.55 6.87
N GLU A 89 8.72 8.63 6.52
CA GLU A 89 7.53 9.12 7.24
C GLU A 89 6.24 8.34 6.88
N GLY A 90 6.32 7.42 5.92
CA GLY A 90 5.16 6.68 5.44
C GLY A 90 4.09 7.56 4.82
N LEU A 91 2.82 7.26 5.13
CA LEU A 91 1.64 7.97 4.63
C LEU A 91 0.83 8.48 5.80
N GLY A 92 0.15 9.60 5.62
CA GLY A 92 -0.82 10.12 6.58
C GLY A 92 -2.13 9.35 6.57
N THR A 93 -2.66 9.04 5.38
CA THR A 93 -3.97 8.40 5.17
C THR A 93 -3.94 7.41 4.00
N TRP A 94 -4.93 6.52 3.90
CA TRP A 94 -5.06 5.66 2.70
C TRP A 94 -5.40 6.48 1.44
N LEU A 95 -6.18 7.55 1.62
CA LEU A 95 -6.74 8.34 0.54
C LEU A 95 -5.67 9.07 -0.29
N GLU A 96 -4.57 9.50 0.33
CA GLU A 96 -3.48 10.20 -0.38
C GLU A 96 -2.73 9.33 -1.39
N ALA A 97 -2.88 8.00 -1.30
CA ALA A 97 -2.37 7.02 -2.26
C ALA A 97 -3.47 6.45 -3.17
N GLY A 98 -4.72 6.89 -3.05
CA GLY A 98 -5.85 6.38 -3.82
C GLY A 98 -6.40 5.03 -3.31
N PHE A 99 -6.10 4.68 -2.06
CA PHE A 99 -6.56 3.44 -1.43
C PHE A 99 -7.69 3.72 -0.43
N ARG A 100 -8.42 2.66 -0.10
CA ARG A 100 -9.27 2.56 1.09
C ARG A 100 -8.60 1.58 2.06
N ALA A 101 -8.82 1.75 3.35
CA ALA A 101 -8.46 0.76 4.36
C ALA A 101 -9.00 -0.64 4.00
N PRO A 102 -8.17 -1.71 4.05
CA PRO A 102 -8.64 -3.07 3.78
C PRO A 102 -9.50 -3.63 4.93
N VAL A 103 -9.44 -3.00 6.09
CA VAL A 103 -10.17 -3.34 7.31
C VAL A 103 -10.81 -2.08 7.86
N GLU A 104 -12.07 -2.18 8.25
CA GLU A 104 -12.79 -1.14 9.00
C GLU A 104 -12.91 -1.58 10.46
N TYR A 105 -12.71 -0.63 11.37
CA TYR A 105 -12.81 -0.85 12.81
C TYR A 105 -14.03 -0.09 13.32
N ASP A 106 -15.06 -0.82 13.76
CA ASP A 106 -16.08 -0.26 14.65
C ASP A 106 -15.67 -0.49 16.12
N ASP A 107 -16.31 0.21 17.07
CA ASP A 107 -15.98 0.18 18.50
C ASP A 107 -16.02 -1.23 19.15
N ALA A 108 -16.37 -2.30 18.41
CA ALA A 108 -16.44 -3.66 18.92
C ALA A 108 -15.78 -4.75 18.03
N THR A 109 -15.67 -4.56 16.71
CA THR A 109 -15.25 -5.61 15.76
C THR A 109 -14.54 -5.04 14.53
N ALA A 110 -13.44 -5.69 14.13
CA ALA A 110 -12.82 -5.45 12.83
C ALA A 110 -13.57 -6.19 11.71
N THR A 111 -13.87 -5.47 10.63
CA THR A 111 -14.51 -6.02 9.43
C THR A 111 -13.56 -5.91 8.25
N ILE A 112 -13.26 -7.05 7.62
CA ILE A 112 -12.48 -7.07 6.38
C ILE A 112 -13.35 -6.51 5.25
N VAL A 113 -12.94 -5.37 4.69
CA VAL A 113 -13.58 -4.74 3.53
C VAL A 113 -13.13 -5.41 2.24
N GLN A 114 -11.82 -5.68 2.15
CA GLN A 114 -11.23 -6.36 1.00
C GLN A 114 -9.95 -7.08 1.44
N SER A 115 -9.82 -8.36 1.07
CA SER A 115 -8.65 -9.18 1.37
C SER A 115 -7.96 -9.79 0.15
N ASP A 116 -8.59 -9.73 -1.03
CA ASP A 116 -7.99 -10.19 -2.27
C ASP A 116 -6.98 -9.13 -2.77
N PRO A 117 -5.68 -9.46 -2.88
CA PRO A 117 -4.66 -8.53 -3.35
C PRO A 117 -4.97 -7.93 -4.73
N LEU A 118 -5.56 -8.72 -5.63
CA LEU A 118 -5.96 -8.25 -6.95
C LEU A 118 -7.04 -7.18 -6.84
N GLU A 119 -8.06 -7.40 -6.02
CA GLU A 119 -9.16 -6.45 -5.87
C GLU A 119 -8.75 -5.16 -5.15
N ILE A 120 -7.77 -5.22 -4.25
CA ILE A 120 -7.15 -4.04 -3.63
C ILE A 120 -6.52 -3.15 -4.73
N LEU A 121 -5.71 -3.75 -5.60
CA LEU A 121 -5.05 -3.04 -6.70
C LEU A 121 -6.04 -2.55 -7.76
N VAL A 122 -6.99 -3.38 -8.18
CA VAL A 122 -8.03 -3.01 -9.16
C VAL A 122 -8.85 -1.82 -8.65
N SER A 123 -9.21 -1.81 -7.37
CA SER A 123 -9.91 -0.67 -6.75
C SER A 123 -9.07 0.61 -6.80
N ALA A 124 -7.79 0.54 -6.48
CA ALA A 124 -6.88 1.69 -6.59
C ALA A 124 -6.71 2.18 -8.04
N PHE A 125 -6.63 1.28 -9.03
CA PHE A 125 -6.63 1.65 -10.43
C PHE A 125 -7.91 2.37 -10.84
N HIS A 126 -9.07 1.91 -10.36
CA HIS A 126 -10.34 2.57 -10.65
C HIS A 126 -10.44 3.93 -9.96
N VAL A 127 -9.94 4.10 -8.74
CA VAL A 127 -9.91 5.40 -8.05
C VAL A 127 -9.02 6.39 -8.79
N THR A 128 -7.82 5.97 -9.18
CA THR A 128 -6.79 6.84 -9.77
C THR A 128 -6.89 6.99 -11.29
N ARG A 129 -7.88 6.37 -11.94
CA ARG A 129 -7.97 6.32 -13.41
C ARG A 129 -8.05 7.72 -14.06
N PRO A 130 -7.51 7.88 -15.28
CA PRO A 130 -7.81 9.05 -16.10
C PRO A 130 -9.27 9.04 -16.56
N SER A 131 -9.75 10.23 -16.91
CA SER A 131 -10.98 10.43 -17.67
C SER A 131 -10.86 9.84 -19.09
N PRO A 132 -11.98 9.66 -19.83
CA PRO A 132 -11.95 9.11 -21.19
C PRO A 132 -11.07 9.89 -22.19
N ASP A 133 -10.82 11.18 -21.92
CA ASP A 133 -9.93 12.04 -22.72
C ASP A 133 -8.44 11.95 -22.30
N GLY A 134 -8.13 11.09 -21.32
CA GLY A 134 -6.78 10.91 -20.77
C GLY A 134 -6.43 11.90 -19.65
N SER A 135 -7.30 12.85 -19.31
CA SER A 135 -7.02 13.82 -18.25
C SER A 135 -7.26 13.24 -16.85
N PHE A 136 -6.41 13.59 -15.88
CA PHE A 136 -6.60 13.18 -14.49
C PHE A 136 -7.40 14.26 -13.73
N PRO A 137 -8.47 13.87 -13.01
CA PRO A 137 -9.31 14.84 -12.29
C PRO A 137 -8.60 15.46 -11.08
N ILE A 138 -7.60 14.76 -10.54
CA ILE A 138 -6.71 15.21 -9.46
C ILE A 138 -5.29 15.04 -9.98
N ALA A 139 -4.46 16.08 -9.90
CA ALA A 139 -3.10 16.07 -10.46
C ALA A 139 -2.26 14.90 -9.90
N ASP A 140 -2.36 14.64 -8.60
CA ASP A 140 -1.63 13.54 -7.94
C ASP A 140 -2.03 12.15 -8.49
N PHE A 141 -3.26 11.98 -8.99
CA PHE A 141 -3.71 10.69 -9.52
C PHE A 141 -2.91 10.23 -10.73
N GLU A 142 -2.37 11.16 -11.54
CA GLU A 142 -1.50 10.79 -12.64
C GLU A 142 -0.26 10.04 -12.13
N THR A 143 0.37 10.57 -11.07
CA THR A 143 1.56 9.96 -10.48
C THR A 143 1.22 8.60 -9.87
N LEU A 144 0.14 8.51 -9.08
CA LEU A 144 -0.30 7.27 -8.46
C LEU A 144 -0.60 6.19 -9.51
N HIS A 145 -1.38 6.55 -10.53
CA HIS A 145 -1.80 5.63 -11.58
C HIS A 145 -0.61 5.13 -12.39
N ARG A 146 0.33 6.02 -12.73
CA ARG A 146 1.55 5.68 -13.47
C ARG A 146 2.43 4.73 -12.67
N ASN A 147 2.65 5.00 -11.39
CA ASN A 147 3.45 4.16 -10.51
C ASN A 147 2.83 2.77 -10.33
N LEU A 148 1.51 2.71 -10.12
CA LEU A 148 0.76 1.45 -10.04
C LEU A 148 0.87 0.66 -11.34
N ALA A 149 0.64 1.28 -12.50
CA ALA A 149 0.70 0.59 -13.79
C ALA A 149 2.12 0.08 -14.11
N ALA A 150 3.16 0.80 -13.69
CA ALA A 150 4.54 0.37 -13.83
C ALA A 150 4.88 -0.83 -12.93
N ALA A 151 4.33 -0.89 -11.72
CA ALA A 151 4.59 -1.94 -10.75
C ALA A 151 3.72 -3.20 -10.93
N PHE A 152 2.48 -3.03 -11.40
CA PHE A 152 1.43 -4.05 -11.45
C PHE A 152 0.74 -4.08 -12.83
N PRO A 153 1.48 -4.41 -13.91
CA PRO A 153 0.95 -4.32 -15.27
C PRO A 153 -0.19 -5.32 -15.56
N ASP A 154 -0.17 -6.49 -14.93
CA ASP A 154 -1.20 -7.51 -15.13
C ASP A 154 -2.52 -7.07 -14.46
N GLU A 155 -2.45 -6.53 -13.24
CA GLU A 155 -3.59 -5.97 -12.53
C GLU A 155 -4.15 -4.72 -13.23
N ALA A 156 -3.28 -3.91 -13.84
CA ALA A 156 -3.71 -2.78 -14.67
C ALA A 156 -4.53 -3.26 -15.88
N ALA A 157 -4.11 -4.35 -16.52
CA ALA A 157 -4.84 -4.95 -17.64
C ALA A 157 -6.22 -5.49 -17.20
N VAL A 158 -6.28 -6.15 -16.03
CA VAL A 158 -7.56 -6.60 -15.45
C VAL A 158 -8.49 -5.42 -15.16
N ALA A 159 -7.98 -4.36 -14.54
CA ALA A 159 -8.77 -3.17 -14.23
C ALA A 159 -9.34 -2.50 -15.50
N SER A 160 -8.55 -2.43 -16.57
CA SER A 160 -8.95 -1.87 -17.87
C SER A 160 -10.00 -2.73 -18.58
N ALA A 161 -9.85 -4.06 -18.54
CA ALA A 161 -10.82 -4.99 -19.13
C ALA A 161 -12.21 -4.84 -18.48
N ARG A 162 -12.26 -4.76 -17.14
CA ARG A 162 -13.52 -4.58 -16.39
C ARG A 162 -14.25 -3.29 -16.71
N LEU A 163 -13.51 -2.19 -16.95
CA LEU A 163 -14.11 -0.91 -17.37
C LEU A 163 -14.69 -1.00 -18.78
N THR A 164 -14.02 -1.71 -19.68
CA THR A 164 -14.50 -1.93 -21.04
C THR A 164 -15.80 -2.75 -21.03
N GLU A 165 -15.82 -3.85 -20.27
CA GLU A 165 -17.01 -4.70 -20.11
C GLU A 165 -18.20 -3.90 -19.57
N ALA A 166 -17.99 -3.13 -18.50
CA ALA A 166 -19.04 -2.30 -17.90
C ALA A 166 -19.57 -1.19 -18.84
N ALA A 167 -18.73 -0.65 -19.73
CA ALA A 167 -19.17 0.34 -20.71
C ALA A 167 -19.99 -0.27 -21.86
N THR A 168 -19.89 -1.58 -22.06
CA THR A 168 -20.59 -2.32 -23.13
C THR A 168 -21.84 -3.07 -22.66
N ALA A 169 -22.11 -3.11 -21.36
CA ALA A 169 -23.26 -3.76 -20.72
C ALA A 169 -24.48 -2.81 -20.64
#